data_AF-A0A1C6NFZ7-F1
#
_entry.id   AF-A0A1C6NFZ7-F1
#
_cell.length_a   1.000
_cell.length_b   1.000
_cell.length_c   1.000
_cell.angle_alpha   90.00
_cell.angle_beta   90.00
_cell.angle_gamma   90.00
#
_symmetry.space_group_name_H-M   'P 1'
#
loop_
_entity.id
_entity.type
_entity.pdbx_description
1 polymer ?
#
loop_
_entity_poly.entity_id
_entity_poly.type
_entity_poly.pdbx_seq_one_letter_code
_entity_poly.pdbx_strand_id
1 'polypeptide(L)'
;MGWVTDWSAQAACRTTDPDELFVQGAAQNRAKAVCTGCPVRTECLADALDNRVEFGVWGGMTERERRALLRRRPTVTSWRRLLETARSEYERSTGMLPAAVGLDDGLHDDELHETFAAVG
;
A
#
# COMPACT_ATOMS: atom_id res chain seq x y z
N MET A 1 1.08 8.02 9.05
CA MET A 1 2.46 7.74 8.56
C MET A 1 2.37 7.55 7.04
N GLY A 2 3.29 8.09 6.25
CA GLY A 2 3.17 8.07 4.78
C GLY A 2 3.39 6.70 4.14
N TRP A 3 3.06 6.55 2.85
CA TRP A 3 3.31 5.34 2.08
C TRP A 3 4.81 5.00 1.99
N VAL A 4 5.19 3.75 2.27
CA VAL A 4 6.58 3.30 2.16
C VAL A 4 6.85 2.80 0.74
N THR A 5 7.68 3.50 -0.03
CA THR A 5 8.03 3.10 -1.41
C THR A 5 8.92 1.86 -1.44
N ASP A 6 9.98 1.83 -0.64
CA ASP A 6 10.88 0.68 -0.49
C ASP A 6 10.38 -0.29 0.59
N TRP A 7 9.17 -0.79 0.38
CA TRP A 7 8.48 -1.61 1.37
C TRP A 7 9.19 -2.96 1.62
N SER A 8 9.79 -3.55 0.58
CA SER A 8 10.41 -4.88 0.65
C SER A 8 11.61 -4.90 1.60
N ALA A 9 12.36 -3.81 1.69
CA ALA A 9 13.47 -3.67 2.63
C ALA A 9 13.03 -3.66 4.10
N GLN A 10 11.78 -3.30 4.38
CA GLN A 10 11.21 -3.21 5.74
C GLN A 10 10.26 -4.38 6.07
N ALA A 11 10.12 -5.36 5.18
CA ALA A 11 9.25 -6.50 5.38
C ALA A 11 9.78 -7.42 6.49
N ALA A 12 8.91 -7.76 7.46
CA ALA A 12 9.26 -8.65 8.56
C ALA A 12 9.68 -10.06 8.09
N CYS A 13 9.13 -10.54 6.98
CA CYS A 13 9.47 -11.85 6.40
C CYS A 13 10.82 -11.88 5.68
N ARG A 14 11.51 -10.74 5.49
CA ARG A 14 12.76 -10.67 4.73
C ARG A 14 13.88 -11.54 5.34
N THR A 15 13.85 -11.79 6.65
CA THR A 15 14.85 -12.60 7.35
C THR A 15 14.48 -14.08 7.46
N THR A 16 13.33 -14.49 6.91
CA THR A 16 12.85 -15.88 6.88
C THR A 16 13.23 -16.54 5.56
N ASP A 17 13.23 -17.87 5.53
CA ASP A 17 13.36 -18.63 4.28
C ASP A 17 12.24 -18.23 3.29
N PRO A 18 12.58 -17.77 2.07
CA PRO A 18 11.59 -17.41 1.06
C PRO A 18 10.57 -18.52 0.77
N ASP A 19 10.98 -19.78 0.82
CA ASP A 19 10.11 -20.92 0.49
C ASP A 19 8.93 -21.04 1.45
N GLU A 20 9.06 -20.53 2.68
CA GLU A 20 7.97 -20.49 3.66
C GLU A 20 6.78 -19.62 3.19
N LEU A 21 7.01 -18.65 2.30
CA LEU A 21 5.97 -17.78 1.76
C LEU A 21 5.20 -18.41 0.60
N PHE A 22 5.75 -19.46 -0.04
CA PHE A 22 5.18 -20.10 -1.24
C PHE A 22 4.55 -21.48 -0.95
N VAL A 23 4.26 -21.78 0.31
CA VAL A 23 3.60 -23.01 0.74
C VAL A 23 2.10 -23.06 0.37
N GLN A 24 1.50 -24.25 0.45
CA GLN A 24 0.08 -24.49 0.15
C GLN A 24 -0.72 -25.00 1.35
N GLY A 25 -2.05 -24.91 1.25
CA GLY A 25 -2.98 -25.47 2.24
C GLY A 25 -2.80 -24.88 3.63
N ALA A 26 -2.87 -25.73 4.67
CA ALA A 26 -2.78 -25.31 6.07
C ALA A 26 -1.42 -24.66 6.43
N ALA A 27 -0.35 -24.95 5.69
CA ALA A 27 0.97 -24.36 5.93
C ALA A 27 0.97 -22.84 5.70
N GLN A 28 0.07 -22.32 4.87
CA GLN A 28 -0.08 -20.88 4.63
C GLN A 28 -0.44 -20.10 5.90
N ASN A 29 -0.99 -20.76 6.93
CA ASN A 29 -1.29 -20.12 8.21
C ASN A 29 -0.01 -19.62 8.91
N ARG A 30 1.11 -20.33 8.77
CA ARG A 30 2.40 -19.88 9.33
C ARG A 30 2.92 -18.65 8.61
N ALA A 31 2.88 -18.65 7.27
CA ALA A 31 3.25 -17.48 6.47
C ALA A 31 2.37 -16.25 6.77
N LYS A 32 1.05 -16.47 6.94
CA LYS A 32 0.12 -15.40 7.36
C LYS A 32 0.45 -14.87 8.75
N ALA A 33 0.89 -15.71 9.68
CA ALA A 33 1.28 -15.28 11.01
C ALA A 33 2.45 -14.30 10.97
N VAL A 34 3.47 -14.54 10.12
CA VAL A 34 4.61 -13.61 9.92
C VAL A 34 4.15 -12.23 9.45
N CYS A 35 3.06 -12.17 8.67
CA CYS A 35 2.51 -10.89 8.22
C CYS A 35 1.81 -10.10 9.34
N THR A 36 1.52 -10.72 10.49
CA THR A 36 0.86 -10.06 11.63
C THR A 36 1.82 -9.08 12.27
N GLY A 37 1.44 -7.80 12.33
CA GLY A 37 2.30 -6.74 12.85
C GLY A 37 3.43 -6.30 11.91
N CYS A 38 3.51 -6.84 10.68
CA CYS A 38 4.47 -6.36 9.69
C CYS A 38 4.15 -4.89 9.32
N PRO A 39 5.11 -3.95 9.44
CA PRO A 39 4.85 -2.51 9.29
C PRO A 39 4.44 -2.13 7.87
N VAL A 40 4.85 -2.93 6.88
CA VAL A 40 4.62 -2.70 5.44
C VAL A 40 3.59 -3.67 4.84
N ARG A 41 2.74 -4.25 5.68
CA ARG A 41 1.75 -5.25 5.26
C ARG A 41 0.83 -4.72 4.15
N THR A 42 0.44 -3.45 4.24
CA THR A 42 -0.50 -2.82 3.30
C THR A 42 0.15 -2.54 1.96
N GLU A 43 1.40 -2.06 1.96
CA GLU A 43 2.23 -1.84 0.77
C GLU A 43 2.44 -3.16 0.01
N CYS A 44 2.88 -4.20 0.74
CA CYS A 44 3.07 -5.54 0.21
C CYS A 44 1.79 -6.10 -0.43
N LEU A 45 0.63 -5.92 0.23
CA LEU A 45 -0.64 -6.38 -0.32
C LEU A 45 -1.03 -5.61 -1.59
N ALA A 46 -0.89 -4.28 -1.59
CA ALA A 46 -1.23 -3.45 -2.73
C ALA A 46 -0.41 -3.83 -3.96
N ASP A 47 0.90 -4.00 -3.78
CA ASP A 47 1.81 -4.38 -4.85
C ASP A 47 1.44 -5.76 -5.44
N ALA A 48 1.09 -6.72 -4.59
CA ALA A 48 0.65 -8.03 -5.04
C ALA A 48 -0.68 -8.00 -5.81
N LEU A 49 -1.61 -7.11 -5.45
CA LEU A 49 -2.90 -6.96 -6.10
C LEU A 49 -2.79 -6.20 -7.42
N ASP A 50 -2.01 -5.11 -7.46
CA ASP A 50 -1.75 -4.31 -8.66
C ASP A 50 -1.03 -5.14 -9.72
N ASN A 51 0.00 -5.90 -9.32
CA ASN A 51 0.76 -6.78 -10.23
C ASN A 51 0.11 -8.15 -10.46
N ARG A 52 -1.07 -8.40 -9.87
CA ARG A 52 -1.79 -9.69 -9.94
C ARG A 52 -0.91 -10.91 -9.67
N VAL A 53 -0.04 -10.82 -8.65
CA VAL A 53 0.89 -11.88 -8.29
C VAL A 53 0.14 -13.19 -8.02
N GLU A 54 0.55 -14.25 -8.71
CA GLU A 54 -0.23 -15.50 -8.79
C GLU A 54 -0.03 -16.43 -7.58
N PHE A 55 1.14 -16.36 -6.95
CA PHE A 55 1.61 -17.33 -5.96
C PHE A 55 1.96 -16.73 -4.60
N GLY A 56 1.97 -17.57 -3.57
CA GLY A 56 2.45 -17.26 -2.23
C GLY A 56 1.54 -16.37 -1.39
N VAL A 57 1.97 -16.11 -0.15
CA VAL A 57 1.30 -15.25 0.82
C VAL A 57 1.88 -13.84 0.76
N TRP A 58 1.03 -12.85 0.49
CA TRP A 58 1.40 -11.45 0.35
C TRP A 58 0.50 -10.59 1.24
N GLY A 59 1.09 -9.73 2.07
CA GLY A 59 0.35 -8.87 2.99
C GLY A 59 -0.64 -9.61 3.91
N GLY A 60 -0.35 -10.88 4.21
CA GLY A 60 -1.22 -11.76 5.00
C GLY A 60 -2.41 -12.34 4.23
N MET A 61 -2.42 -12.28 2.90
CA MET A 61 -3.43 -12.90 2.04
C MET A 61 -2.82 -14.00 1.18
N THR A 62 -3.49 -15.15 1.15
CA THR A 62 -3.25 -16.24 0.21
C THR A 62 -3.66 -15.83 -1.21
N GLU A 63 -3.17 -16.57 -2.20
CA GLU A 63 -3.52 -16.44 -3.61
C GLU A 63 -5.05 -16.49 -3.82
N ARG A 64 -5.71 -17.46 -3.18
CA ARG A 64 -7.16 -17.66 -3.29
C ARG A 64 -7.94 -16.46 -2.76
N GLU A 65 -7.50 -15.91 -1.63
CA GLU A 65 -8.09 -14.71 -1.02
C GLU A 65 -7.89 -13.49 -1.93
N ARG A 66 -6.68 -13.29 -2.48
CA ARG A 66 -6.41 -12.19 -3.42
C ARG A 66 -7.25 -12.30 -4.70
N ARG A 67 -7.32 -13.49 -5.32
CA ARG A 67 -8.17 -13.72 -6.50
C ARG A 67 -9.65 -13.46 -6.20
N ALA A 68 -10.14 -13.84 -5.02
CA ALA A 68 -11.52 -13.55 -4.60
C ALA A 68 -11.75 -12.03 -4.44
N LEU A 69 -10.79 -11.30 -3.89
CA LEU A 69 -10.86 -9.85 -3.74
C LEU A 69 -10.87 -9.14 -5.09
N LEU A 70 -9.97 -9.52 -6.02
CA LEU A 70 -9.92 -8.98 -7.38
C LEU A 70 -11.25 -9.20 -8.13
N ARG A 71 -11.88 -10.38 -7.99
CA ARG A 71 -13.20 -10.65 -8.59
C ARG A 71 -14.32 -9.79 -8.00
N ARG A 72 -14.26 -9.48 -6.69
CA ARG A 72 -15.27 -8.65 -6.01
C ARG A 72 -15.13 -7.16 -6.35
N ARG A 73 -13.97 -6.72 -6.81
CA ARG A 73 -13.67 -5.31 -7.12
C ARG A 73 -13.04 -5.17 -8.51
N PRO A 74 -13.77 -5.49 -9.59
CA PRO A 74 -13.22 -5.47 -10.95
C PRO A 74 -12.90 -4.05 -11.46
N THR A 75 -13.46 -3.01 -10.85
CA THR A 75 -13.31 -1.60 -11.26
C THR A 75 -12.12 -0.89 -10.62
N VAL A 76 -11.43 -1.53 -9.66
CA VAL A 76 -10.27 -0.94 -8.99
C VAL A 76 -9.06 -1.03 -9.91
N THR A 77 -8.53 0.12 -10.33
CA THR A 77 -7.37 0.22 -11.23
C THR A 77 -6.05 0.46 -10.50
N SER A 78 -6.08 0.93 -9.25
CA SER A 78 -4.91 1.09 -8.40
C SER A 78 -5.26 0.72 -6.95
N TRP A 79 -4.76 -0.43 -6.51
CA TRP A 79 -4.87 -0.91 -5.15
C TRP A 79 -4.00 -0.10 -4.20
N ARG A 80 -2.84 0.38 -4.65
CA ARG A 80 -2.03 1.36 -3.90
C ARG A 80 -2.90 2.54 -3.45
N ARG A 81 -3.51 3.27 -4.39
CA ARG A 81 -4.32 4.47 -4.09
C ARG A 81 -5.48 4.13 -3.16
N LEU A 82 -6.21 3.05 -3.45
CA LEU A 82 -7.36 2.64 -2.64
C LEU A 82 -6.95 2.33 -1.18
N LEU A 83 -5.89 1.55 -0.99
CA LEU A 83 -5.45 1.12 0.34
C LEU A 83 -4.76 2.25 1.12
N GLU A 84 -4.06 3.16 0.42
CA GLU A 84 -3.49 4.37 1.02
C GLU A 84 -4.58 5.31 1.55
N THR A 85 -5.63 5.57 0.76
CA THR A 85 -6.79 6.36 1.20
C THR A 85 -7.45 5.72 2.41
N ALA A 86 -7.75 4.42 2.35
CA ALA A 86 -8.42 3.70 3.43
C ALA A 86 -7.59 3.72 4.73
N ARG A 87 -6.26 3.58 4.64
CA ARG A 87 -5.36 3.70 5.79
C ARG A 87 -5.43 5.10 6.40
N SER A 88 -5.29 6.13 5.57
CA SER A 88 -5.31 7.53 6.03
C SER A 88 -6.64 7.93 6.67
N GLU A 89 -7.76 7.39 6.19
CA GLU A 89 -9.08 7.55 6.80
C GLU A 89 -9.17 6.88 8.17
N TYR A 90 -8.67 5.64 8.29
CA TYR A 90 -8.63 4.94 9.58
C TYR A 90 -7.73 5.63 10.60
N GLU A 91 -6.53 6.08 10.19
CA GLU A 91 -5.61 6.79 11.08
C GLU A 91 -6.23 8.12 11.57
N ARG A 92 -6.98 8.82 10.71
CA ARG A 92 -7.75 10.01 11.11
C ARG A 92 -8.90 9.66 12.07
N SER A 93 -9.67 8.60 11.78
CA SER A 93 -10.82 8.23 12.62
C SER A 93 -10.42 7.72 14.01
N THR A 94 -9.24 7.12 14.12
CA THR A 94 -8.67 6.63 15.38
C THR A 94 -7.84 7.68 16.13
N GLY A 95 -7.72 8.90 15.59
CA GLY A 95 -6.98 10.00 16.21
C GLY A 95 -5.46 9.86 16.17
N MET A 96 -4.93 8.98 15.31
CA MET A 96 -3.48 8.78 15.12
C MET A 96 -2.87 9.77 14.12
N LEU A 97 -3.69 10.39 13.26
CA LEU A 97 -3.34 11.55 12.44
C LEU A 97 -4.21 12.75 12.81
N PRO A 98 -3.69 14.00 12.77
CA PRO A 98 -4.54 15.17 12.88
C PRO A 98 -5.60 15.14 11.77
N ALA A 99 -6.85 15.45 12.11
CA ALA A 99 -7.90 15.65 11.12
C ALA A 99 -7.37 16.66 10.10
N ALA A 100 -7.31 16.27 8.82
CA ALA A 100 -6.82 17.15 7.76
C ALA A 100 -7.56 18.49 7.87
N VAL A 101 -6.85 19.54 8.30
CA VAL A 101 -7.27 20.92 8.08
C VAL A 101 -7.38 21.05 6.56
N GLY A 102 -8.52 21.54 6.08
CA GLY A 102 -8.92 21.53 4.67
C GLY A 102 -7.78 21.86 3.72
N LEU A 103 -7.54 20.96 2.77
CA LEU A 103 -6.85 21.29 1.53
C LEU A 103 -7.93 21.77 0.56
N ASP A 104 -8.44 22.98 0.78
CA ASP A 104 -8.75 23.86 -0.33
C ASP A 104 -7.45 24.59 -0.67
N ASP A 105 -6.75 24.12 -1.70
CA ASP A 105 -6.05 25.04 -2.59
C ASP A 105 -5.79 24.34 -3.93
N GLY A 106 -6.13 25.07 -4.98
CA GLY A 106 -6.50 24.53 -6.27
C GLY A 106 -5.36 23.97 -7.09
N LEU A 107 -5.71 23.00 -7.93
CA LEU A 107 -5.17 22.94 -9.28
C LEU A 107 -5.56 24.25 -9.99
N HIS A 108 -4.59 25.12 -10.26
CA HIS A 108 -4.60 25.99 -11.43
C HIS A 108 -3.22 25.94 -12.08
N ASP A 109 -3.22 25.45 -13.32
CA ASP A 109 -2.21 25.72 -14.34
C ASP A 109 -2.12 27.24 -14.61
N ASP A 110 -0.96 27.64 -15.16
CA ASP A 110 -0.59 28.95 -15.71
C ASP A 110 -0.35 30.09 -14.69
N GLU A 111 0.91 30.54 -14.55
CA GLU A 111 1.34 31.87 -15.03
C GLU A 111 2.86 32.15 -14.77
N LEU A 112 3.62 32.19 -15.87
CA LEU A 112 4.75 33.10 -16.17
C LEU A 112 6.06 33.05 -15.36
N HIS A 113 6.99 32.25 -15.88
CA HIS A 113 8.36 32.70 -16.10
C HIS A 113 8.34 33.92 -17.04
N GLU A 114 8.52 35.13 -16.53
CA GLU A 114 9.26 36.24 -17.16
C GLU A 114 9.06 37.52 -16.36
N THR A 115 10.10 37.98 -15.66
CA THR A 115 10.63 39.36 -15.69
C THR A 115 11.74 39.45 -14.63
N PHE A 116 12.96 39.09 -15.03
CA PHE A 116 14.15 39.56 -14.32
C PHE A 116 14.66 40.78 -15.07
N ALA A 117 14.24 41.96 -14.61
CA ALA A 117 14.82 43.23 -15.02
C ALA A 117 14.93 44.15 -13.80
N ALA A 118 16.12 44.77 -13.67
CA ALA A 118 16.46 45.93 -12.87
C ALA A 118 16.77 45.75 -11.36
N VAL A 119 17.97 45.22 -11.09
CA VAL A 119 18.89 45.92 -10.16
C VAL A 119 20.15 46.23 -10.97
N GLY A 120 20.31 47.49 -11.35
CA GLY A 120 21.40 48.00 -12.19
C GLY A 120 21.00 49.29 -12.87
#